data_AF-A0A151K1W8-F1
#
_entry.id   AF-A0A151K1W8-F1
#
_cell.length_a   1.000
_cell.length_b   1.000
_cell.length_c   1.000
_cell.angle_alpha   90.00
_cell.angle_beta   90.00
_cell.angle_gamma   90.00
#
_symmetry.space_group_name_H-M   'P 1'
#
loop_
_entity.id
_entity.type
_entity.pdbx_description
1 polymer ?
#
loop_
_entity_poly.entity_id
_entity_poly.type
_entity_poly.pdbx_seq_one_letter_code
_entity_poly.pdbx_strand_id
1 'polypeptide(L)'
;MIDDLITKVISAEDIPIDVATEMVTLFNMVVKRMPQIFPDQQIQHHVRKWKKFLELIKLLGASLKEIEFRWGNGKGPLAQEFTAPQVKQLVRAIFQNTDRRSNLLASIR
;
A
#
# COMPACT_ATOMS: atom_id res chain seq x y z
N MET A 1 -4.57 14.12 7.68
CA MET A 1 -3.88 14.35 6.38
C MET A 1 -3.35 13.08 5.73
N ILE A 2 -2.28 12.42 6.23
CA ILE A 2 -1.82 11.12 5.68
C ILE A 2 -2.85 10.00 5.92
N ASP A 3 -3.46 9.99 7.09
CA ASP A 3 -4.51 9.03 7.44
C ASP A 3 -5.70 9.08 6.47
N ASP A 4 -6.12 10.27 6.08
CA ASP A 4 -7.24 10.48 5.16
C ASP A 4 -6.87 10.04 3.75
N LEU A 5 -5.63 10.32 3.33
CA LEU A 5 -5.10 9.87 2.04
C LEU A 5 -5.07 8.34 1.96
N ILE A 6 -4.52 7.67 2.98
CA ILE A 6 -4.50 6.20 3.06
C ILE A 6 -5.94 5.66 3.00
N THR A 7 -6.86 6.26 3.76
CA THR A 7 -8.24 5.81 3.82
C THR A 7 -8.92 5.92 2.46
N LYS A 8 -8.74 7.06 1.77
CA LYS A 8 -9.29 7.30 0.42
C LYS A 8 -8.77 6.30 -0.62
N VAL A 9 -7.48 5.98 -0.58
CA VAL A 9 -6.89 4.99 -1.50
C VAL A 9 -7.41 3.59 -1.20
N ILE A 10 -7.52 3.20 0.08
CA ILE A 10 -8.08 1.89 0.47
C ILE A 10 -9.54 1.76 0.05
N SER A 11 -10.33 2.83 0.17
CA SER A 11 -11.76 2.81 -0.15
C SER A 11 -12.08 2.94 -1.64
N ALA A 12 -11.09 3.16 -2.49
CA ALA A 12 -11.32 3.25 -3.94
C ALA A 12 -11.85 1.91 -4.48
N GLU A 13 -12.84 1.99 -5.36
CA GLU A 13 -13.44 0.81 -6.00
C GLU A 13 -12.59 0.31 -7.17
N ASP A 14 -12.07 1.25 -7.98
CA ASP A 14 -11.22 0.98 -9.13
C ASP A 14 -10.08 2.01 -9.16
N ILE A 15 -8.86 1.54 -9.41
CA ILE A 15 -7.65 2.33 -9.56
C ILE A 15 -6.96 1.87 -10.85
N PRO A 16 -7.16 2.59 -11.96
CA PRO A 16 -6.46 2.33 -13.21
C PRO A 16 -4.93 2.29 -13.02
N ILE A 17 -4.23 1.48 -13.80
CA ILE A 17 -2.79 1.23 -13.62
C ILE A 17 -1.92 2.49 -13.82
N ASP A 18 -2.31 3.35 -14.75
CA ASP A 18 -1.72 4.67 -14.99
C ASP A 18 -1.90 5.57 -13.77
N VAL A 19 -3.12 5.62 -13.21
CA VAL A 19 -3.42 6.36 -11.97
C VAL A 19 -2.61 5.82 -10.79
N ALA A 20 -2.51 4.50 -10.61
CA ALA A 20 -1.67 3.90 -9.56
C ALA A 20 -0.20 4.28 -9.71
N THR A 21 0.31 4.29 -10.95
CA THR A 21 1.69 4.69 -11.27
C THR A 21 1.95 6.16 -10.94
N GLU A 22 1.01 7.05 -11.26
CA GLU A 22 1.09 8.46 -10.89
C GLU A 22 1.03 8.67 -9.37
N MET A 23 0.14 7.95 -8.67
CA MET A 23 0.07 7.98 -7.20
C MET A 23 1.39 7.58 -6.56
N VAL A 24 2.02 6.48 -7.02
CA VAL A 24 3.34 6.05 -6.54
C VAL A 24 4.38 7.16 -6.76
N THR A 25 4.36 7.80 -7.93
CA THR A 25 5.28 8.90 -8.24
C THR A 25 5.09 10.07 -7.27
N LEU A 26 3.85 10.55 -7.08
CA LEU A 26 3.52 11.65 -6.18
C LEU A 26 3.84 11.33 -4.72
N PHE A 27 3.50 10.12 -4.25
CA PHE A 27 3.76 9.70 -2.87
C PHE A 27 5.25 9.57 -2.59
N ASN A 28 6.06 9.10 -3.56
CA ASN A 28 7.51 9.08 -3.43
C ASN A 28 8.11 10.50 -3.37
N MET A 29 7.51 11.52 -4.00
CA MET A 29 7.94 12.90 -3.80
C MET A 29 7.75 13.36 -2.36
N VAL A 30 6.65 12.96 -1.70
CA VAL A 30 6.41 13.22 -0.27
C VAL A 30 7.52 12.57 0.56
N VAL A 31 7.78 11.28 0.35
CA VAL A 31 8.84 10.53 1.04
C VAL A 31 10.20 11.19 0.88
N LYS A 32 10.55 11.64 -0.33
CA LYS A 32 11.83 12.29 -0.61
C LYS A 32 12.02 13.62 0.13
N ARG A 33 10.93 14.35 0.42
CA ARG A 33 10.97 15.63 1.13
C ARG A 33 10.97 15.49 2.65
N MET A 34 10.47 14.37 3.19
CA MET A 34 10.34 14.18 4.64
C MET A 34 11.63 14.35 5.45
N PRO A 35 12.83 13.90 5.01
CA PRO A 35 14.06 14.09 5.79
C PRO A 35 14.45 15.56 6.01
N GLN A 36 13.98 16.47 5.14
CA GLN A 36 14.24 17.91 5.28
C GLN A 36 13.37 18.56 6.37
N ILE A 37 12.25 17.92 6.70
CA ILE A 37 11.28 18.39 7.71
C ILE A 37 11.53 17.69 9.05
N PHE A 38 11.86 16.40 9.01
CA PHE A 38 12.14 15.57 10.18
C PHE A 38 13.57 15.02 10.12
N PRO A 39 14.57 15.80 10.59
CA PRO A 39 15.93 15.27 10.77
C PRO A 39 15.94 14.10 11.77
N ASP A 40 16.95 13.23 11.68
CA ASP A 40 17.20 12.11 12.60
C ASP A 40 16.16 10.99 12.63
N GLN A 41 15.47 10.71 11.51
CA GLN A 41 14.52 9.60 11.35
C GLN A 41 13.33 9.61 12.34
N GLN A 42 13.07 10.74 12.98
CA GLN A 42 12.03 10.89 14.00
C GLN A 42 10.60 10.91 13.43
N ILE A 43 10.43 10.83 12.12
CA ILE A 43 9.12 10.88 11.45
C ILE A 43 8.09 9.91 12.04
N GLN A 44 8.51 8.74 12.51
CA GLN A 44 7.60 7.76 13.12
C GLN A 44 7.01 8.26 14.46
N HIS A 45 7.69 9.17 15.16
CA HIS A 45 7.18 9.82 16.37
C HIS A 45 6.13 10.89 16.06
N HIS A 46 6.19 11.49 14.87
CA HIS A 46 5.31 12.60 14.48
C HIS A 46 4.19 12.16 13.53
N VAL A 47 4.37 11.06 12.80
CA VAL A 47 3.45 10.58 11.76
C VAL A 47 3.09 9.12 12.03
N ARG A 48 2.01 8.94 12.81
CA ARG A 48 1.55 7.64 13.33
C ARG A 48 1.43 6.53 12.28
N LYS A 49 0.96 6.84 11.06
CA LYS A 49 0.74 5.88 9.97
C LYS A 49 1.84 5.92 8.89
N TRP A 50 3.04 6.37 9.24
CA TRP A 50 4.14 6.49 8.27
C TRP A 50 4.52 5.15 7.64
N LYS A 51 4.67 4.09 8.44
CA LYS A 51 4.99 2.74 7.91
C LYS A 51 3.88 2.21 6.99
N LYS A 52 2.61 2.34 7.40
CA LYS A 52 1.44 2.04 6.56
C LYS A 52 1.46 2.81 5.24
N PHE A 53 1.84 4.09 5.25
CA PHE A 53 1.98 4.89 4.02
C PHE A 53 3.08 4.34 3.11
N LEU A 54 4.26 4.02 3.65
CA LEU A 54 5.35 3.42 2.88
C LEU A 54 4.98 2.06 2.29
N GLU A 55 4.25 1.23 3.04
CA GLU A 55 3.75 -0.05 2.54
C GLU A 55 2.66 0.12 1.47
N LEU A 56 1.82 1.15 1.58
CA LEU A 56 0.83 1.50 0.54
C LEU A 56 1.50 1.81 -0.80
N ILE A 57 2.57 2.62 -0.78
CA ILE A 57 3.33 2.97 -1.99
C ILE A 57 3.88 1.70 -2.65
N LYS A 58 4.46 0.80 -1.86
CA LYS A 58 5.00 -0.46 -2.37
C LYS A 58 3.91 -1.35 -2.95
N LEU A 59 2.73 -1.42 -2.32
CA LEU A 59 1.61 -2.20 -2.82
C LEU A 59 1.09 -1.65 -4.15
N LEU A 60 0.90 -0.33 -4.26
CA LEU A 60 0.41 0.33 -5.48
C LEU A 60 1.33 0.11 -6.70
N GLY A 61 2.64 -0.01 -6.46
CA GLY A 61 3.63 -0.27 -7.51
C GLY A 61 4.06 -1.73 -7.67
N ALA A 62 3.48 -2.66 -6.91
CA ALA A 62 3.89 -4.06 -6.90
C ALA A 62 3.12 -4.91 -7.91
N SER A 63 3.72 -6.02 -8.32
CA SER A 63 3.05 -7.15 -8.95
C SER A 63 2.29 -8.01 -7.92
N LEU A 64 1.34 -8.84 -8.39
CA LEU A 64 0.64 -9.80 -7.52
C LEU A 64 1.59 -10.72 -6.73
N LYS A 65 2.69 -11.16 -7.35
CA LYS A 65 3.70 -12.02 -6.70
C LYS A 65 4.44 -11.28 -5.58
N GLU A 66 4.77 -10.01 -5.79
CA GLU A 66 5.38 -9.18 -4.75
C GLU A 66 4.40 -8.92 -3.62
N ILE A 67 3.12 -8.67 -3.92
CA ILE A 67 2.07 -8.54 -2.88
C ILE A 67 1.96 -9.82 -2.04
N GLU A 68 1.95 -10.99 -2.69
CA GLU A 68 1.97 -12.28 -1.99
C GLU A 68 3.17 -12.43 -1.05
N PHE A 69 4.37 -12.13 -1.56
CA PHE A 69 5.59 -12.19 -0.77
C PHE A 69 5.57 -11.20 0.41
N ARG A 70 5.09 -9.97 0.20
CA ARG A 70 4.98 -8.95 1.25
C ARG A 70 3.88 -9.26 2.27
N TRP A 71 2.82 -9.94 1.86
CA TRP A 71 1.79 -10.46 2.77
C TRP A 71 2.38 -11.56 3.67
N GLY A 72 3.20 -12.45 3.10
CA GLY A 72 3.99 -13.43 3.85
C GLY A 72 3.14 -14.30 4.76
N ASN A 73 2.02 -14.83 4.24
CA ASN A 73 1.03 -15.61 5.00
C ASN A 73 0.56 -14.92 6.30
N GLY A 74 0.31 -13.61 6.23
CA GLY A 74 -0.17 -12.80 7.36
C GLY A 74 0.92 -12.40 8.36
N LYS A 75 2.20 -12.65 8.05
CA LYS A 75 3.34 -12.30 8.92
C LYS A 75 4.32 -11.31 8.28
N GLY A 76 4.13 -11.00 6.99
CA GLY A 76 5.00 -10.10 6.26
C GLY A 76 4.77 -8.62 6.59
N PRO A 77 5.63 -7.72 6.09
CA PRO A 77 5.55 -6.29 6.36
C PRO A 77 4.19 -5.67 5.97
N LEU A 78 3.53 -6.21 4.94
CA LEU A 78 2.20 -5.73 4.54
C LEU A 78 1.14 -6.09 5.59
N ALA A 79 1.22 -7.28 6.18
CA ALA A 79 0.28 -7.76 7.20
C ALA A 79 0.45 -7.06 8.56
N GLN A 80 1.65 -6.52 8.84
CA GLN A 80 1.91 -5.70 10.02
C GLN A 80 1.16 -4.36 9.97
N GLU A 81 0.92 -3.84 8.76
CA GLU A 81 0.34 -2.50 8.57
C GLU A 81 -1.11 -2.53 8.07
N PHE A 82 -1.56 -3.64 7.44
CA PHE A 82 -2.88 -3.77 6.83
C PHE A 82 -3.61 -5.03 7.29
N THR A 83 -4.93 -4.91 7.41
CA THR A 83 -5.79 -6.07 7.63
C THR A 83 -6.03 -6.83 6.32
N ALA A 84 -6.33 -8.12 6.40
CA ALA A 84 -6.70 -8.94 5.24
C ALA A 84 -7.81 -8.30 4.38
N PRO A 85 -8.91 -7.75 4.93
CA PRO A 85 -9.92 -7.05 4.14
C PRO A 85 -9.36 -5.85 3.36
N GLN A 86 -8.48 -5.05 3.97
CA GLN A 86 -7.88 -3.88 3.30
C GLN A 86 -6.98 -4.30 2.13
N VAL A 87 -6.15 -5.33 2.33
CA VAL A 87 -5.29 -5.84 1.24
C VAL A 87 -6.15 -6.41 0.12
N LYS A 88 -7.21 -7.17 0.44
CA LYS A 88 -8.13 -7.68 -0.58
C LYS A 88 -8.79 -6.55 -1.35
N GLN A 89 -9.26 -5.49 -0.68
CA GLN A 89 -9.87 -4.34 -1.36
C GLN A 89 -8.89 -3.68 -2.35
N LEU A 90 -7.67 -3.39 -1.91
CA LEU A 90 -6.64 -2.80 -2.76
C LEU A 90 -6.28 -3.69 -3.96
N VAL A 91 -6.14 -5.00 -3.75
CA VAL A 91 -5.88 -5.96 -4.84
C VAL A 91 -7.04 -5.99 -5.84
N ARG A 92 -8.29 -5.86 -5.38
CA ARG A 92 -9.44 -5.77 -6.28
C ARG A 92 -9.48 -4.48 -7.08
N ALA A 93 -9.12 -3.36 -6.45
CA ALA A 93 -9.14 -2.05 -7.07
C ALA A 93 -8.03 -1.87 -8.11
N ILE A 94 -6.86 -2.48 -7.93
CA ILE A 94 -5.69 -2.24 -8.81
C ILE A 94 -5.58 -3.26 -9.94
N PHE A 95 -6.03 -4.51 -9.72
CA PHE A 95 -5.79 -5.60 -10.65
C PHE A 95 -7.07 -6.10 -11.32
N GLN A 96 -6.98 -6.34 -12.63
CA GLN A 96 -8.02 -6.98 -13.42
C GLN A 96 -8.38 -8.37 -12.87
N ASN A 97 -9.62 -8.79 -13.11
CA ASN A 97 -10.11 -10.09 -12.67
C ASN A 97 -9.43 -11.21 -13.47
N THR A 98 -8.54 -11.96 -12.82
CA THR A 98 -7.76 -13.06 -13.41
C THR A 98 -7.60 -14.18 -12.39
N ASP A 99 -7.29 -15.40 -12.85
CA ASP A 99 -7.06 -16.54 -11.95
C ASP A 99 -5.93 -16.27 -10.94
N ARG A 100 -4.86 -15.59 -11.37
CA ARG A 100 -3.75 -15.21 -10.48
C ARG A 100 -4.22 -14.30 -9.35
N ARG A 101 -5.07 -13.31 -9.67
CA ARG A 101 -5.66 -12.41 -8.66
C ARG A 101 -6.57 -13.21 -7.71
N SER A 102 -7.43 -14.07 -8.25
CA SER A 102 -8.36 -14.89 -7.46
C SER A 102 -7.61 -15.80 -6.47
N ASN A 103 -6.53 -16.45 -6.92
CA ASN A 103 -5.69 -17.30 -6.08
C ASN A 103 -5.01 -16.52 -4.94
N LEU A 104 -4.48 -15.32 -5.23
CA LEU A 104 -3.93 -14.44 -4.19
C LEU A 104 -4.99 -14.00 -3.18
N LEU A 105 -6.18 -13.61 -3.65
CA LEU A 105 -7.27 -13.20 -2.77
C LEU A 105 -7.73 -14.34 -1.84
N ALA A 106 -7.63 -15.59 -2.28
CA ALA A 106 -7.94 -16.77 -1.49
C ALA A 106 -6.85 -17.10 -0.45
N SER A 107 -5.58 -16.80 -0.73
CA SER A 107 -4.48 -17.05 0.21
C SER A 107 -4.39 -16.03 1.35
N ILE A 108 -4.93 -14.83 1.15
CA ILE A 108 -5.04 -13.80 2.19
C ILE A 108 -6.18 -14.17 3.15
N ARG A 109 -5.86 -14.50 4.41
CA ARG A 109 -6.82 -14.85 5.47
C ARG A 109 -6.82 -13.81 6.58
#